data_AF-A0A839QH28-F1
#
_entry.id   AF-A0A839QH28-F1
#
_cell.length_a   1.000
_cell.length_b   1.000
_cell.length_c   1.000
_cell.angle_alpha   90.00
_cell.angle_beta   90.00
_cell.angle_gamma   90.00
#
_symmetry.space_group_name_H-M   'P 1'
#
loop_
_entity.id
_entity.type
_entity.pdbx_description
1 polymer ?
#
loop_
_entity_poly.entity_id
_entity_poly.type
_entity_poly.pdbx_seq_one_letter_code
_entity_poly.pdbx_strand_id
1 'polypeptide(L)'
;MSVVFAPGQQLVCSGTVHTLMVNVGTETTNLFLCRFISMLPARICKLEAAIRDHDGDAGLDAALSLKSSACMSGALRLGAVATALHLAFAHDDPAEQLALLEQVREIGPRTVRDLKRFLSGVWPTPS
;
A
#
# COMPACT_ATOMS: atom_id res chain seq x y z
N MET A 1 -15.13 -9.43 -1.57
CA MET A 1 -15.66 -8.04 -1.70
C MET A 1 -14.70 -7.24 -2.58
N SER A 2 -15.00 -7.04 -3.87
CA SER A 2 -14.05 -6.37 -4.79
C SER A 2 -13.90 -4.90 -4.46
N VAL A 3 -12.68 -4.45 -4.17
CA VAL A 3 -12.36 -3.03 -4.00
C VAL A 3 -12.34 -2.36 -5.38
N VAL A 4 -13.43 -1.71 -5.76
CA VAL A 4 -13.54 -1.01 -7.05
C VAL A 4 -13.12 0.45 -6.87
N PHE A 5 -12.12 0.89 -7.63
CA PHE A 5 -11.70 2.30 -7.68
C PHE A 5 -11.98 2.90 -9.06
N ALA A 6 -12.44 4.15 -9.09
CA ALA A 6 -12.70 4.85 -10.34
C ALA A 6 -11.38 5.21 -11.08
N PRO A 7 -11.38 5.24 -12.42
CA PRO A 7 -10.26 5.77 -13.20
C PRO A 7 -9.95 7.21 -12.76
N GLY A 8 -8.67 7.51 -12.50
CA GLY A 8 -8.23 8.86 -12.11
C GLY A 8 -8.27 9.18 -10.60
N GLN A 9 -8.77 8.28 -9.74
CA GLN A 9 -8.65 8.47 -8.29
C GLN A 9 -7.18 8.46 -7.83
N GLN A 10 -6.84 9.45 -6.99
CA GLN A 10 -5.51 9.63 -6.40
C GLN A 10 -5.10 8.36 -5.62
N LEU A 11 -3.92 7.82 -5.92
CA LEU A 11 -3.36 6.65 -5.22
C LEU A 11 -2.83 7.03 -3.82
N VAL A 12 -2.36 8.26 -3.69
CA VAL A 12 -1.81 8.85 -2.47
C VAL A 12 -2.65 10.06 -2.07
N CYS A 13 -3.05 10.13 -0.81
CA CYS A 13 -3.72 11.28 -0.24
C CYS A 13 -2.69 12.30 0.28
N SER A 14 -2.57 13.43 -0.41
CA SER A 14 -1.69 14.52 0.02
C SER A 14 -2.05 15.05 1.42
N GLY A 15 -3.33 15.10 1.77
CA GLY A 15 -3.78 15.50 3.11
C GLY A 15 -3.24 14.59 4.21
N THR A 16 -3.19 13.27 3.99
CA THR A 16 -2.61 12.33 4.96
C THR A 16 -1.10 12.56 5.12
N VAL A 17 -0.40 12.75 4.00
CA VAL A 17 1.04 13.01 4.04
C VAL A 17 1.34 14.37 4.70
N HIS A 18 0.51 15.38 4.45
CA HIS A 18 0.63 16.68 5.10
C HIS A 18 0.40 16.59 6.62
N THR A 19 -0.62 15.85 7.05
CA THR A 19 -0.84 15.58 8.48
C THR A 19 0.36 14.87 9.11
N LEU A 20 0.99 13.93 8.40
CA LEU A 20 2.23 13.29 8.88
C LEU A 20 3.35 14.34 9.02
N MET A 21 3.54 15.22 8.03
CA MET A 21 4.52 16.31 8.11
C MET A 21 4.29 17.26 9.29
N VAL A 22 3.03 17.63 9.55
CA VAL A 22 2.66 18.50 10.68
C VAL A 22 2.99 17.82 12.01
N ASN A 23 2.76 16.50 12.12
CA ASN A 23 2.92 15.78 13.38
C ASN A 23 4.37 15.38 13.70
N VAL A 24 5.16 14.99 12.71
CA VAL A 24 6.52 14.44 12.94
C VAL A 24 7.64 15.22 12.24
N GLY A 25 7.30 16.27 11.50
CA GLY A 25 8.23 17.08 10.71
C GLY A 25 8.49 16.53 9.31
N THR A 26 8.88 17.42 8.40
CA THR A 26 9.15 17.12 6.98
C THR A 26 10.27 16.09 6.80
N GLU A 27 11.37 16.21 7.54
CA GLU A 27 12.53 15.29 7.40
C GLU A 27 12.15 13.85 7.79
N THR A 28 11.55 13.69 8.98
CA THR A 28 11.05 12.39 9.45
C THR A 28 10.03 11.79 8.50
N THR A 29 9.13 12.62 7.96
CA THR A 29 8.15 12.18 6.95
C THR A 29 8.85 11.67 5.69
N ASN A 30 9.82 12.41 5.17
CA ASN A 30 10.55 12.02 3.97
C ASN A 30 11.32 10.70 4.19
N LEU A 31 11.98 10.54 5.33
CA LEU A 31 12.65 9.28 5.71
C LEU A 31 11.66 8.12 5.77
N PHE A 32 10.48 8.32 6.38
CA PHE A 32 9.43 7.33 6.46
C PHE A 32 8.93 6.91 5.06
N LEU A 33 8.63 7.86 4.19
CA LEU A 33 8.18 7.58 2.82
C LEU A 33 9.26 6.87 1.99
N CYS A 34 10.51 7.30 2.08
CA CYS A 34 11.64 6.61 1.45
C CYS A 34 11.75 5.16 1.95
N ARG A 35 11.58 4.94 3.26
CA ARG A 35 11.62 3.61 3.86
C ARG A 35 10.46 2.75 3.37
N PHE A 36 9.24 3.28 3.34
CA PHE A 36 8.07 2.62 2.77
C PHE A 36 8.31 2.20 1.31
N ILE A 37 8.76 3.13 0.47
CA ILE A 37 9.08 2.88 -0.95
C ILE A 37 10.11 1.76 -1.08
N SER A 38 11.18 1.78 -0.28
CA SER A 38 12.27 0.78 -0.36
C SER A 38 11.82 -0.63 0.03
N MET A 39 10.87 -0.75 0.97
CA MET A 39 10.41 -2.05 1.49
C MET A 39 9.24 -2.64 0.71
N LEU A 40 8.53 -1.84 -0.09
CA LEU A 40 7.32 -2.30 -0.77
C LEU A 40 7.55 -3.53 -1.67
N PRO A 41 8.61 -3.61 -2.51
CA PRO A 41 8.84 -4.79 -3.34
C PRO A 41 8.98 -6.08 -2.52
N ALA A 42 9.77 -6.04 -1.43
CA ALA A 42 9.95 -7.19 -0.56
C ALA A 42 8.65 -7.63 0.13
N ARG A 43 7.76 -6.69 0.47
CA ARG A 43 6.44 -7.00 1.03
C ARG A 43 5.53 -7.68 0.02
N ILE A 44 5.57 -7.25 -1.24
CA ILE A 44 4.83 -7.91 -2.31
C ILE A 44 5.34 -9.35 -2.48
N CYS A 45 6.66 -9.55 -2.53
CA CYS A 45 7.23 -10.90 -2.62
C CYS A 45 6.82 -11.82 -1.46
N LYS A 46 6.67 -11.28 -0.24
CA LYS A 46 6.16 -12.06 0.91
C LYS A 46 4.71 -12.50 0.72
N LEU A 47 3.85 -11.63 0.19
CA LEU A 47 2.47 -11.99 -0.13
C LEU A 47 2.40 -13.07 -1.22
N GLU A 48 3.24 -12.94 -2.25
CA GLU A 48 3.36 -13.93 -3.33
C GLU A 48 3.80 -15.29 -2.80
N ALA A 49 4.78 -15.29 -1.89
CA ALA A 49 5.26 -16.51 -1.26
C ALA A 49 4.18 -17.16 -0.39
N ALA A 50 3.50 -16.39 0.45
CA ALA A 50 2.41 -16.89 1.29
C ALA A 50 1.29 -17.54 0.47
N ILE A 51 0.87 -16.92 -0.64
CA ILE A 51 -0.16 -17.49 -1.53
C ILE A 51 0.34 -18.77 -2.20
N ARG A 52 1.56 -18.76 -2.75
CA ARG A 52 2.13 -19.91 -3.45
C ARG A 52 2.32 -21.11 -2.51
N ASP A 53 2.77 -20.84 -1.29
CA ASP A 53 3.14 -21.86 -0.32
C ASP A 53 1.94 -22.26 0.58
N HIS A 54 0.74 -21.69 0.32
CA HIS A 54 -0.49 -21.86 1.11
C HIS A 54 -0.31 -21.56 2.61
N ASP A 55 0.53 -20.59 2.93
CA ASP A 55 0.86 -20.17 4.29
C ASP A 55 -0.04 -19.00 4.71
N GLY A 56 -1.18 -19.34 5.33
CA GLY A 56 -2.17 -18.36 5.77
C GLY A 56 -1.65 -17.39 6.84
N ASP A 57 -0.85 -17.89 7.79
CA ASP A 57 -0.29 -17.07 8.88
C ASP A 57 0.73 -16.05 8.34
N ALA A 58 1.63 -16.49 7.46
CA ALA A 58 2.55 -15.58 6.77
C ALA A 58 1.79 -14.58 5.89
N GLY A 59 0.70 -14.99 5.27
CA GLY A 59 -0.18 -14.13 4.47
C GLY A 59 -0.85 -13.03 5.28
N LEU A 60 -1.42 -13.39 6.45
CA LEU A 60 -2.01 -12.44 7.40
C LEU A 60 -0.99 -11.38 7.86
N ASP A 61 0.20 -11.81 8.31
CA ASP A 61 1.24 -10.89 8.77
C ASP A 61 1.72 -9.96 7.63
N ALA A 62 1.97 -10.52 6.44
CA ALA A 62 2.40 -9.75 5.29
C ALA A 62 1.35 -8.71 4.87
N ALA A 63 0.06 -9.09 4.84
CA ALA A 63 -1.03 -8.18 4.49
C ALA A 63 -1.23 -7.09 5.54
N LEU A 64 -1.13 -7.43 6.84
CA LEU A 64 -1.22 -6.45 7.94
C LEU A 64 -0.06 -5.44 7.92
N SER A 65 1.16 -5.92 7.65
CA SER A 65 2.36 -5.08 7.50
C SER A 65 2.21 -4.11 6.33
N LEU A 66 1.70 -4.58 5.19
CA LEU A 66 1.44 -3.75 4.03
C LEU A 66 0.36 -2.71 4.33
N LYS A 67 -0.78 -3.12 4.91
CA LYS A 67 -1.88 -2.25 5.30
C LYS A 67 -1.40 -1.10 6.19
N SER A 68 -0.77 -1.42 7.32
CA SER A 68 -0.36 -0.43 8.32
C SER A 68 0.58 0.61 7.73
N SER A 69 1.58 0.15 6.99
CA SER A 69 2.57 1.04 6.40
C SER A 69 2.02 1.86 5.21
N ALA A 70 1.09 1.32 4.42
CA ALA A 70 0.43 2.04 3.35
C ALA A 70 -0.49 3.15 3.88
N CYS A 71 -1.29 2.87 4.91
CA CYS A 71 -2.14 3.87 5.57
C CYS A 71 -1.32 5.04 6.11
N MET A 72 -0.22 4.76 6.82
CA MET A 72 0.67 5.80 7.34
C MET A 72 1.32 6.65 6.24
N SER A 73 1.62 6.03 5.09
CA SER A 73 2.25 6.72 3.95
C SER A 73 1.25 7.50 3.08
N GLY A 74 -0.03 7.52 3.46
CA GLY A 74 -1.10 8.10 2.65
C GLY A 74 -1.45 7.32 1.39
N ALA A 75 -0.92 6.10 1.21
CA ALA A 75 -1.17 5.23 0.08
C ALA A 75 -2.55 4.54 0.19
N LEU A 76 -3.61 5.34 0.16
CA LEU A 76 -4.98 4.92 0.51
C LEU A 76 -5.45 3.69 -0.26
N ARG A 77 -5.27 3.68 -1.59
CA ARG A 77 -5.73 2.57 -2.44
C ARG A 77 -5.01 1.27 -2.10
N LEU A 78 -3.70 1.32 -1.95
CA LEU A 78 -2.89 0.18 -1.56
C LEU A 78 -3.23 -0.31 -0.15
N GLY A 79 -3.50 0.60 0.79
CA GLY A 79 -3.95 0.25 2.15
C GLY A 79 -5.31 -0.44 2.16
N ALA A 80 -6.25 0.00 1.32
CA ALA A 80 -7.56 -0.62 1.19
C ALA A 80 -7.49 -2.03 0.56
N VAL A 81 -6.71 -2.20 -0.51
CA VAL A 81 -6.47 -3.53 -1.10
C VAL A 81 -5.76 -4.46 -0.12
N ALA A 82 -4.77 -3.96 0.63
CA ALA A 82 -4.10 -4.74 1.67
C ALA A 82 -5.05 -5.14 2.82
N THR A 83 -6.02 -4.28 3.15
CA THR A 83 -7.07 -4.60 4.13
C THR A 83 -7.98 -5.73 3.62
N ALA A 84 -8.42 -5.64 2.36
CA ALA A 84 -9.20 -6.73 1.75
C ALA A 84 -8.39 -8.03 1.67
N LEU A 85 -7.10 -7.95 1.35
CA LEU A 85 -6.23 -9.12 1.25
C LEU A 85 -6.03 -9.79 2.61
N HIS A 86 -5.88 -9.01 3.68
CA HIS A 86 -5.85 -9.54 5.05
C HIS A 86 -7.14 -10.30 5.40
N LEU A 87 -8.31 -9.79 4.98
CA LEU A 87 -9.58 -10.50 5.18
C LEU A 87 -9.67 -11.78 4.34
N ALA A 88 -9.17 -11.76 3.11
CA ALA A 88 -9.13 -12.94 2.24
C ALA A 88 -8.22 -14.06 2.79
N PHE A 89 -7.11 -13.71 3.45
CA PHE A 89 -6.32 -14.68 4.21
C PHE A 89 -7.06 -15.18 5.46
N ALA A 90 -7.72 -14.29 6.20
CA ALA A 90 -8.46 -14.67 7.41
C ALA A 90 -9.64 -15.63 7.12
N HIS A 91 -10.23 -15.54 5.93
CA HIS A 91 -11.31 -16.42 5.50
C HIS A 91 -10.85 -17.64 4.69
N ASP A 92 -9.54 -17.78 4.47
CA ASP A 92 -8.97 -18.81 3.58
C ASP A 92 -9.67 -18.86 2.22
N ASP A 93 -9.72 -17.72 1.52
CA ASP A 93 -10.26 -17.58 0.15
C ASP A 93 -9.12 -17.39 -0.87
N PRO A 94 -8.54 -18.46 -1.44
CA PRO A 94 -7.42 -18.37 -2.37
C PRO A 94 -7.74 -17.61 -3.67
N ALA A 95 -8.99 -17.67 -4.13
CA ALA A 95 -9.40 -16.99 -5.35
C ALA A 95 -9.40 -15.47 -5.13
N GLU A 96 -9.93 -15.02 -3.99
CA GLU A 96 -9.89 -13.60 -3.62
C GLU A 96 -8.47 -13.14 -3.29
N GLN A 97 -7.66 -13.96 -2.59
CA GLN A 97 -6.25 -13.67 -2.33
C GLN A 97 -5.46 -13.40 -3.62
N LEU A 98 -5.61 -14.25 -4.64
CA LEU A 98 -4.92 -14.10 -5.92
C LEU A 98 -5.40 -12.84 -6.67
N ALA A 99 -6.72 -12.61 -6.73
CA ALA A 99 -7.29 -11.45 -7.41
C ALA A 99 -6.83 -10.12 -6.76
N LEU A 100 -6.71 -10.09 -5.43
CA LEU A 100 -6.23 -8.93 -4.70
C LEU A 100 -4.70 -8.76 -4.81
N LEU A 101 -3.93 -9.85 -4.86
CA LEU A 101 -2.49 -9.78 -5.12
C LEU A 101 -2.18 -9.15 -6.48
N GLU A 102 -2.95 -9.49 -7.53
CA GLU A 102 -2.80 -8.84 -8.85
C GLU A 102 -3.06 -7.33 -8.78
N GLN A 103 -4.06 -6.92 -8.00
CA GLN A 103 -4.28 -5.49 -7.76
C GLN A 103 -3.11 -4.84 -7.02
N VAL A 104 -2.54 -5.51 -6.00
CA VAL A 104 -1.34 -5.01 -5.30
C VAL A 104 -0.17 -4.83 -6.28
N ARG A 105 0.05 -5.80 -7.18
CA ARG A 105 1.10 -5.74 -8.22
C ARG A 105 0.89 -4.58 -9.18
N GLU A 106 -0.35 -4.27 -9.54
CA GLU A 106 -0.66 -3.15 -10.43
C GLU A 106 -0.50 -1.80 -9.73
N ILE A 107 -1.10 -1.64 -8.53
CA ILE A 107 -1.17 -0.34 -7.85
C ILE A 107 0.12 0.01 -7.08
N GLY A 108 0.90 -0.99 -6.66
CA GLY A 108 2.12 -0.79 -5.87
C GLY A 108 3.16 0.10 -6.57
N PRO A 109 3.61 -0.24 -7.79
CA PRO A 109 4.56 0.58 -8.55
C PRO A 109 4.03 2.00 -8.87
N ARG A 110 2.72 2.13 -9.11
CA ARG A 110 2.07 3.43 -9.34
C ARG A 110 2.08 4.28 -8.09
N THR A 111 1.77 3.70 -6.93
CA THR A 111 1.86 4.34 -5.61
C THR A 111 3.28 4.83 -5.32
N VAL A 112 4.30 4.01 -5.60
CA VAL A 112 5.72 4.41 -5.46
C VAL A 112 6.07 5.59 -6.33
N ARG A 113 5.59 5.61 -7.59
CA ARG A 113 5.82 6.72 -8.51
C ARG A 113 5.24 8.03 -7.98
N ASP A 114 4.02 7.97 -7.44
CA ASP A 114 3.34 9.12 -6.86
C ASP A 114 4.06 9.62 -5.61
N LEU A 115 4.44 8.73 -4.67
CA LEU A 115 5.23 9.11 -3.50
C LEU A 115 6.59 9.72 -3.88
N LYS A 116 7.26 9.21 -4.92
CA LYS A 116 8.52 9.80 -5.42
C LYS A 116 8.31 11.21 -5.98
N ARG A 117 7.22 11.46 -6.71
CA ARG A 117 6.86 12.80 -7.21
C ARG A 117 6.56 13.76 -6.06
N PHE A 118 5.90 13.26 -5.02
CA PHE A 118 5.66 14.03 -3.80
C PHE A 118 6.99 14.43 -3.13
N LEU A 119 7.89 13.47 -2.94
CA LEU A 119 9.22 13.71 -2.35
C LEU A 119 10.09 14.66 -3.18
N SER A 120 9.94 14.67 -4.50
CA SER A 120 10.67 15.59 -5.38
C SER A 120 10.03 16.98 -5.48
N GLY A 121 8.92 17.25 -4.78
CA GLY A 121 8.20 18.53 -4.86
C GLY A 121 7.44 18.75 -6.17
N VAL A 122 7.27 17.72 -7.00
CA VAL A 122 6.57 17.76 -8.30
C VAL A 122 5.12 17.28 -8.15
N TRP A 123 4.55 17.44 -6.95
CA TRP A 123 3.17 17.03 -6.68
C TRP A 123 2.19 18.08 -7.22
N PRO A 124 1.13 17.68 -7.93
CA PRO A 124 0.06 18.62 -8.25
C PRO A 124 -0.56 19.11 -6.93
N THR A 125 -0.55 20.42 -6.70
CA THR A 125 -1.39 21.01 -5.66
C THR A 125 -2.83 20.56 -5.90
N PRO A 126 -3.56 20.08 -4.87
CA PRO A 126 -4.97 19.77 -5.04
C PRO A 126 -5.67 21.05 -5.54
N SER A 127 -6.37 20.93 -6.67
CA SER A 127 -7.31 21.93 -7.16
C SER A 127 -8.49 22.07 -6.21
#